data_AF-A0A646KH04-F1
#
_entry.id   AF-A0A646KH04-F1
#
_cell.length_a   1.000
_cell.length_b   1.000
_cell.length_c   1.000
_cell.angle_alpha   90.00
_cell.angle_beta   90.00
_cell.angle_gamma   90.00
#
_symmetry.space_group_name_H-M   'P 1'
#
loop_
_entity.id
_entity.type
_entity.pdbx_description
1 polymer ?
#
loop_
_entity_poly.entity_id
_entity_poly.type
_entity_poly.pdbx_seq_one_letter_code
_entity_poly.pdbx_strand_id
1 'polypeptide(L)' 'MALGDRHQKKDVEAALKRAEAAGLKVTHKRNGHTWGLVICCPCNKSHRVNCTPRNAGDEANKIDNFTKHHGGHA' A
#
# COMPACT_ATOMS: atom_id res chain seq x y z
N MET A 1 1.82 18.23 -17.11
CA MET A 1 2.79 18.28 -15.99
C MET A 1 2.01 18.05 -14.71
N ALA A 2 2.08 16.87 -14.09
CA ALA A 2 1.22 16.53 -12.95
C ALA A 2 1.86 16.96 -11.61
N LEU A 3 1.35 18.04 -11.04
CA LEU A 3 1.72 18.62 -9.73
C LEU A 3 1.12 17.86 -8.52
N GLY A 4 0.86 16.55 -8.65
CA GLY A 4 0.32 15.70 -7.56
C GLY A 4 1.37 14.89 -6.80
N ASP A 5 2.60 14.84 -7.31
CA ASP A 5 3.58 13.77 -7.08
C ASP A 5 4.08 13.60 -5.64
N ARG A 6 4.18 14.68 -4.84
CA ARG A 6 4.81 14.60 -3.50
C ARG A 6 3.88 14.17 -2.37
N HIS A 7 2.61 14.58 -2.39
CA HIS A 7 1.69 14.26 -1.28
C HIS A 7 1.20 12.81 -1.41
N GLN A 8 0.78 12.47 -2.63
CA GLN A 8 0.32 11.15 -3.05
C GLN A 8 1.32 10.04 -2.73
N LYS A 9 2.60 10.31 -2.97
CA LYS A 9 3.70 9.39 -2.66
C LYS A 9 3.88 9.17 -1.15
N LYS A 10 3.76 10.23 -0.35
CA LYS A 10 3.89 10.16 1.12
C LYS A 10 2.77 9.34 1.76
N ASP A 11 1.53 9.49 1.30
CA ASP A 11 0.40 8.72 1.85
C ASP A 11 0.55 7.21 1.60
N VAL A 12 0.96 6.83 0.39
CA VAL A 12 1.22 5.42 0.05
C VAL A 12 2.40 4.90 0.86
N GLU A 13 3.52 5.62 0.96
CA GLU A 13 4.67 5.23 1.78
C GLU A 13 4.29 5.08 3.27
N ALA A 14 3.48 5.99 3.82
CA ALA A 14 2.99 5.92 5.18
C ALA A 14 2.04 4.73 5.40
N ALA A 15 1.17 4.43 4.44
CA ALA A 15 0.29 3.26 4.50
C ALA A 15 1.08 1.94 4.43
N LEU A 16 2.09 1.86 3.57
CA LEU A 16 2.99 0.71 3.49
C LEU A 16 3.77 0.51 4.80
N LYS A 17 4.30 1.58 5.40
CA LYS A 17 4.97 1.53 6.69
C LYS A 17 4.05 1.04 7.82
N ARG A 18 2.78 1.45 7.80
CA ARG A 18 1.76 0.94 8.75
C ARG A 18 1.47 -0.55 8.53
N ALA A 19 1.40 -1.00 7.29
CA ALA A 19 1.22 -2.41 6.96
C ALA A 19 2.40 -3.26 7.46
N GLU A 20 3.62 -2.79 7.25
CA GLU A 20 4.83 -3.45 7.76
C GLU A 20 4.85 -3.50 9.30
N ALA A 21 4.50 -2.41 9.97
CA ALA A 21 4.41 -2.36 11.44
C ALA A 21 3.34 -3.31 12.00
N ALA A 22 2.26 -3.55 11.27
CA ALA A 22 1.22 -4.51 11.61
C ALA A 22 1.62 -5.98 11.31
N GLY A 23 2.86 -6.23 10.88
CA GLY A 23 3.36 -7.58 10.58
C GLY A 23 2.97 -8.11 9.21
N LEU A 24 2.44 -7.28 8.32
CA LEU A 24 2.18 -7.67 6.94
C LEU A 24 3.48 -7.59 6.12
N LYS A 25 3.65 -8.54 5.20
CA LYS A 25 4.83 -8.60 4.34
C LYS A 25 4.68 -7.63 3.19
N VAL A 26 5.43 -6.52 3.24
CA VAL A 26 5.42 -5.50 2.20
C VAL A 26 6.57 -5.73 1.22
N THR A 27 6.27 -5.81 -0.07
CA THR A 27 7.26 -5.95 -1.15
C THR A 27 7.29 -4.67 -1.96
N HIS A 28 8.33 -3.86 -1.81
CA HIS A 28 8.55 -2.66 -2.62
C HIS A 28 9.16 -3.02 -3.98
N LYS A 29 8.38 -3.66 -4.87
CA LYS A 29 8.83 -3.94 -6.24
C LYS A 29 8.56 -2.73 -7.13
N ARG A 30 9.55 -1.85 -7.22
CA ARG A 30 9.55 -0.69 -8.14
C ARG A 30 9.87 -1.13 -9.56
N ASN A 31 8.97 -1.89 -10.18
CA ASN A 31 9.09 -2.27 -11.60
C ASN A 31 8.05 -1.50 -12.41
N GLY A 32 8.42 -0.29 -12.88
CA GLY A 32 7.72 0.55 -13.87
C GLY A 32 6.29 1.01 -13.52
N HIS A 33 5.38 0.07 -13.26
CA HIS A 33 3.94 0.28 -13.16
C HIS A 33 3.35 -0.06 -11.78
N THR A 34 4.17 -0.49 -10.82
CA THR A 34 3.74 -0.78 -9.43
C THR A 34 4.70 -0.18 -8.42
N TRP A 35 4.17 0.34 -7.31
CA TRP A 35 4.95 0.69 -6.12
C TRP A 35 5.36 -0.57 -5.35
N GLY A 36 4.45 -1.53 -5.24
CA GLY A 36 4.70 -2.73 -4.46
C GLY A 36 3.50 -3.66 -4.31
N LEU A 37 3.67 -4.66 -3.46
CA LEU A 37 2.67 -5.66 -3.11
C LEU A 37 2.65 -5.80 -1.58
N VAL A 38 1.49 -5.58 -0.96
CA VAL A 38 1.28 -5.88 0.46
C VAL A 38 0.68 -7.28 0.55
N ILE A 39 1.28 -8.15 1.35
CA ILE A 39 0.82 -9.53 1.52
C ILE A 39 0.48 -9.75 2.99
N CYS A 40 -0.74 -10.19 3.24
CA CYS A 40 -1.17 -10.68 4.53
C CYS A 40 -0.85 -12.19 4.61
N CYS A 41 0.12 -12.55 5.44
CA CYS A 41 0.52 -13.95 5.67
C CYS A 41 -0.64 -14.83 6.23
N PRO A 42 -1.40 -14.42 7.27
CA PRO A 42 -2.44 -15.28 7.84
C PRO A 42 -3.66 -15.46 6.93
N CYS A 43 -3.97 -14.49 6.05
CA CYS A 43 -5.14 -14.56 5.19
C CYS A 43 -4.81 -14.98 3.74
N ASN A 44 -3.52 -15.16 3.43
CA ASN A 44 -2.98 -15.38 2.08
C ASN A 44 -3.49 -14.37 1.03
N LYS A 45 -3.96 -13.20 1.47
CA LYS A 45 -4.45 -12.12 0.60
C LYS A 45 -3.29 -11.19 0.25
N SER A 46 -3.31 -10.66 -0.96
CA SER A 46 -2.33 -9.68 -1.40
C SER A 46 -2.99 -8.49 -2.09
N HIS A 47 -2.44 -7.30 -1.86
CA HIS A 47 -2.89 -6.04 -2.43
C HIS A 47 -1.78 -5.42 -3.26
N ARG A 48 -1.98 -5.32 -4.57
CA ARG A 48 -1.01 -4.74 -5.50
C ARG A 48 -1.23 -3.23 -5.58
N VAL A 49 -0.16 -2.48 -5.35
CA VAL A 49 -0.16 -1.02 -5.40
C VAL A 49 0.38 -0.57 -6.76
N ASN A 50 -0.48 -0.02 -7.62
CA ASN A 50 -0.07 0.47 -8.94
C ASN A 50 0.62 1.83 -8.85
N CYS A 51 1.59 2.08 -9.73
CA CYS A 51 2.40 3.32 -9.82
C CYS A 51 1.59 4.52 -10.32
N THR A 52 0.64 4.25 -11.20
CA THR A 52 -0.30 5.21 -11.78
C THR A 52 -1.75 4.93 -11.32
N PRO A 53 -2.05 5.02 -10.02
CA PRO A 53 -3.43 5.02 -9.60
C PRO A 53 -4.08 6.31 -10.08
N ARG A 54 -5.29 6.24 -10.63
CA ARG A 54 -6.07 7.41 -11.07
C ARG A 54 -6.28 8.41 -9.91
N ASN A 55 -6.22 7.92 -8.67
CA ASN A 55 -6.16 8.68 -7.43
C ASN A 55 -5.30 7.92 -6.40
N ALA A 56 -4.11 8.44 -6.05
CA ALA A 56 -3.22 7.78 -5.09
C ALA A 56 -3.72 7.84 -3.62
N GLY A 57 -4.54 8.84 -3.27
CA GLY A 57 -5.14 8.91 -1.94
C GLY A 57 -6.15 7.78 -1.71
N ASP A 58 -6.90 7.41 -2.75
CA ASP A 58 -7.78 6.24 -2.72
C ASP A 58 -6.99 4.93 -2.55
N GLU A 59 -5.83 4.81 -3.21
CA GLU A 59 -4.93 3.66 -3.06
C GLU A 59 -4.34 3.58 -1.64
N ALA A 60 -3.92 4.72 -1.07
CA ALA A 60 -3.45 4.76 0.32
C ALA A 60 -4.56 4.35 1.31
N ASN A 61 -5.79 4.82 1.10
CA ASN A 61 -6.96 4.41 1.89
C ASN A 61 -7.25 2.91 1.75
N LYS A 62 -7.09 2.33 0.56
CA LYS A 62 -7.23 0.88 0.35
C LYS A 62 -6.18 0.09 1.12
N ILE A 63 -4.92 0.53 1.11
CA ILE A 63 -3.84 -0.11 1.87
C ILE A 63 -4.10 0.02 3.38
N ASP A 64 -4.54 1.19 3.85
CA ASP A 64 -4.87 1.43 5.26
C ASP A 64 -6.05 0.54 5.70
N ASN A 65 -7.11 0.46 4.89
CA ASN A 65 -8.26 -0.40 5.19
C ASN A 65 -7.88 -1.88 5.15
N PHE A 66 -7.07 -2.31 4.17
CA PHE A 66 -6.51 -3.65 4.12
C PHE A 66 -5.70 -3.96 5.38
N THR A 67 -4.83 -3.03 5.79
CA THR A 67 -4.02 -3.16 7.00
C THR A 67 -4.89 -3.20 8.26
N LYS A 68 -5.94 -2.40 8.38
CA LYS A 68 -6.87 -2.44 9.52
C LYS A 68 -7.66 -3.75 9.58
N HIS A 69 -8.17 -4.19 8.43
CA HIS A 69 -8.95 -5.42 8.34
C HIS A 69 -8.11 -6.68 8.61
N HIS A 70 -6.83 -6.65 8.23
CA HIS A 70 -5.92 -7.79 8.35
C HIS A 70 -4.93 -7.71 9.52
N GLY A 71 -4.68 -6.52 10.06
CA GLY A 71 -3.79 -6.28 11.21
C GLY A 71 -4.47 -6.50 12.56
N GLY A 72 -5.79 -6.68 12.58
CA GLY A 72 -6.56 -7.10 13.77
C GLY A 72 -6.69 -8.62 13.93
N HIS A 73 -6.02 -9.42 13.09
CA HIS A 73 -6.00 -10.89 13.18
C HIS A 73 -4.93 -11.39 14.17
N ALA A 74 -4.75 -10.66 15.28
CA ALA A 74 -3.89 -11.01 16.40
C ALA A 74 -4.67 -11.81 17.44
#